data_AF-A0A3B9T351-F1
#
_entry.id   AF-A0A3B9T351-F1
#
_cell.length_a   1.000
_cell.length_b   1.000
_cell.length_c   1.000
_cell.angle_alpha   90.00
_cell.angle_beta   90.00
_cell.angle_gamma   90.00
#
_symmetry.space_group_name_H-M   'P 1'
#
loop_
_entity.id
_entity.type
_entity.pdbx_description
1 polymer ?
#
loop_
_entity_poly.entity_id
_entity_poly.type
_entity_poly.pdbx_seq_one_letter_code
_entity_poly.pdbx_strand_id
1 'polypeptide(L)'
;MEGAAHMRALLIGIAHRNMIDIDSNVKALEECVGGNIEKIELKDGGVMIANVQGMFKQYPRNDLASYICGKHVYGAVLIVGTDGDDFDDMPEQYLPLLGLEE
;
A
#
# COMPACT_ATOMS: atom_id res chain seq x y z
N MET A 1 24.35 9.22 11.01
CA MET A 1 22.89 9.06 10.95
C MET A 1 22.61 8.50 9.58
N GLU A 2 22.49 7.18 9.47
CA GLU A 2 21.90 6.58 8.26
C GLU A 2 20.51 7.20 8.11
N GLY A 3 20.28 7.87 6.99
CA GLY A 3 18.94 8.38 6.67
C GLY A 3 17.98 7.19 6.61
N ALA A 4 16.75 7.37 7.09
CA ALA A 4 15.73 6.35 6.89
C ALA A 4 15.65 6.05 5.38
N ALA A 5 15.65 4.76 5.01
CA ALA A 5 15.39 4.39 3.64
C ALA A 5 13.97 4.89 3.28
N HIS A 6 13.88 5.65 2.18
CA HIS A 6 12.63 6.15 1.65
C HIS A 6 12.30 5.40 0.37
N MET A 7 11.00 5.22 0.11
CA MET A 7 10.49 4.59 -1.09
C MET A 7 9.25 5.32 -1.59
N ARG A 8 8.95 5.14 -2.87
CA ARG A 8 7.74 5.60 -3.52
C ARG A 8 6.69 4.51 -3.48
N ALA A 9 5.61 4.76 -2.75
CA ALA A 9 4.48 3.85 -2.63
C ALA A 9 3.27 4.41 -3.38
N LEU A 10 2.43 3.53 -3.91
CA LEU A 10 1.09 3.92 -4.36
C LEU A 10 0.11 3.81 -3.19
N LEU A 11 -0.38 4.95 -2.74
CA LEU A 11 -1.47 5.04 -1.79
C LEU A 11 -2.80 4.89 -2.52
N ILE A 12 -3.59 3.88 -2.13
CA ILE A 12 -4.97 3.71 -2.57
C ILE A 12 -5.88 4.01 -1.38
N GLY A 13 -6.42 5.24 -1.34
CA GLY A 13 -7.50 5.61 -0.45
C GLY A 13 -8.86 5.16 -0.98
N ILE A 14 -9.93 5.50 -0.27
CA ILE A 14 -11.30 5.10 -0.66
C ILE A 14 -11.74 5.76 -1.97
N ALA A 15 -11.36 7.01 -2.20
CA ALA A 15 -11.78 7.79 -3.35
C ALA A 15 -10.64 8.50 -4.07
N HIS A 16 -9.39 8.25 -3.68
CA HIS A 16 -8.20 8.90 -4.24
C HIS A 16 -7.05 7.92 -4.35
N ARG A 17 -6.11 8.24 -5.25
CA ARG A 17 -4.90 7.44 -5.49
C ARG A 17 -3.76 8.39 -5.76
N ASN A 18 -2.65 8.22 -5.06
CA ASN A 18 -1.50 9.10 -5.18
C ASN A 18 -0.20 8.30 -5.04
N MET A 19 0.84 8.71 -5.74
CA MET A 19 2.20 8.35 -5.35
C MET A 19 2.61 9.17 -4.13
N ILE A 20 3.24 8.52 -3.16
CA ILE A 20 3.78 9.17 -1.97
C ILE A 20 5.23 8.72 -1.76
N ASP A 21 6.07 9.63 -1.29
CA ASP A 21 7.36 9.30 -0.70
C ASP A 21 7.14 9.00 0.79
N ILE A 22 7.57 7.83 1.24
CA ILE A 22 7.36 7.35 2.61
C ILE A 22 8.59 6.59 3.09
N ASP A 23 8.88 6.63 4.39
CA ASP A 23 9.91 5.77 4.97
C ASP A 23 9.51 4.30 4.82
N SER A 24 10.46 3.44 4.47
CA SER A 24 10.22 1.99 4.32
C SER A 24 10.10 1.26 5.66
N ASN A 25 10.24 1.95 6.80
CA ASN A 25 10.11 1.32 8.11
C ASN A 25 8.64 1.03 8.47
N VAL A 26 8.41 -0.07 9.20
CA VAL A 26 7.07 -0.55 9.59
C VAL A 26 6.22 0.54 10.26
N LYS A 27 6.82 1.36 11.12
CA LYS A 27 6.09 2.39 11.86
C LYS A 27 5.46 3.41 10.91
N ALA A 28 6.20 3.89 9.92
CA ALA A 28 5.67 4.83 8.94
C ALA A 28 4.51 4.21 8.13
N LEU A 29 4.64 2.93 7.76
CA LEU A 29 3.58 2.19 7.05
C LEU A 29 2.33 2.04 7.91
N GLU A 30 2.47 1.68 9.19
CA GLU A 30 1.36 1.56 10.14
C GLU A 30 0.64 2.90 10.35
N GLU A 31 1.39 4.00 10.48
CA GLU A 31 0.85 5.35 10.59
C GLU A 31 0.07 5.73 9.32
N CYS A 32 0.57 5.35 8.15
CA CYS A 32 -0.08 5.63 6.87
C CYS A 32 -1.41 4.87 6.69
N VAL A 33 -1.44 3.57 7.01
CA VAL A 33 -2.66 2.73 6.86
C VAL A 33 -3.58 2.76 8.10
N GLY A 34 -3.20 3.48 9.16
CA GLY A 34 -4.01 3.70 10.36
C GLY A 34 -4.02 2.53 11.37
N GLY A 35 -2.96 1.71 11.40
CA GLY A 35 -2.82 0.60 12.36
C GLY A 35 -1.87 -0.50 11.90
N ASN A 36 -1.84 -1.58 12.68
CA ASN A 36 -0.97 -2.74 12.44
C ASN A 36 -1.14 -3.26 11.02
N ILE A 37 -0.01 -3.49 10.36
CA ILE A 37 0.01 -3.89 8.95
C ILE A 37 -0.06 -5.41 8.76
N GLU A 38 -0.65 -5.81 7.65
CA GLU A 38 -0.44 -7.11 7.03
C GLU A 38 0.12 -6.93 5.62
N LYS A 39 0.93 -7.90 5.17
CA LYS A 39 1.46 -7.97 3.81
C LYS A 39 0.60 -8.92 2.98
N ILE A 40 0.13 -8.45 1.83
CA ILE A 40 -0.60 -9.26 0.86
C ILE A 40 0.20 -9.27 -0.44
N GLU A 41 0.80 -10.42 -0.74
CA GLU A 41 1.51 -10.66 -2.00
C GLU A 41 0.54 -10.53 -3.17
N LEU A 42 0.88 -9.68 -4.15
CA LEU A 42 0.14 -9.51 -5.38
C LEU A 42 0.75 -10.37 -6.48
N LYS A 43 -0.09 -10.84 -7.40
CA LYS A 43 0.32 -11.79 -8.47
C LYS A 43 1.42 -11.23 -9.37
N ASP A 44 1.48 -9.92 -9.53
CA ASP A 44 2.41 -9.27 -10.43
C ASP A 44 3.74 -8.92 -9.73
N GLY A 45 3.95 -9.31 -8.47
CA GLY A 45 5.22 -9.11 -7.75
C GLY A 45 5.32 -7.81 -6.94
N GLY A 46 4.17 -7.21 -6.61
CA GLY A 46 4.11 -6.13 -5.61
C GLY A 46 3.56 -6.65 -4.30
N VAL A 47 3.75 -5.89 -3.23
CA VAL A 47 3.14 -6.17 -1.93
C VAL A 47 2.15 -5.09 -1.60
N MET A 48 0.92 -5.49 -1.27
CA MET A 48 -0.07 -4.61 -0.69
C MET A 48 0.05 -4.61 0.83
N ILE A 49 0.23 -3.42 1.40
CA ILE A 49 0.25 -3.18 2.83
C ILE A 49 -1.13 -2.69 3.25
N ALA A 50 -1.79 -3.47 4.08
CA ALA A 50 -3.14 -3.18 4.55
C ALA A 50 -3.22 -3.18 6.07
N ASN A 51 -4.20 -2.48 6.62
CA ASN A 51 -4.48 -2.52 8.05
C ASN A 51 -5.26 -3.79 8.41
N VAL A 52 -4.64 -4.69 9.17
CA VAL A 52 -5.26 -5.97 9.58
C VAL A 52 -6.52 -5.78 10.43
N GLN A 53 -6.66 -4.62 11.07
CA GLN A 53 -7.81 -4.28 11.91
C GLN A 53 -8.86 -3.44 11.18
N GLY A 54 -8.70 -3.16 9.88
CA GLY A 54 -9.58 -2.24 9.15
C GLY A 54 -11.06 -2.61 9.25
N MET A 55 -11.39 -3.90 9.11
CA MET A 55 -12.77 -4.40 9.26
C MET A 55 -13.29 -4.19 10.69
N PHE A 56 -12.52 -4.58 11.70
CA PHE A 56 -12.90 -4.46 13.12
C PHE A 56 -13.07 -3.00 13.54
N LYS A 57 -12.27 -2.09 12.97
CA LYS A 57 -12.38 -0.64 13.16
C LYS A 57 -13.49 0.01 12.31
N GLN A 58 -14.25 -0.78 11.54
CA GLN A 58 -15.34 -0.32 10.68
C GLN A 58 -14.88 0.72 9.63
N TYR A 59 -13.64 0.59 9.14
CA TYR A 59 -13.21 1.41 8.02
C TYR A 59 -14.02 1.06 6.76
N PRO A 60 -14.26 2.04 5.87
CA PRO A 60 -14.96 1.77 4.61
C PRO A 60 -14.22 0.71 3.79
N ARG A 61 -14.98 -0.14 3.09
CA ARG A 61 -14.40 -1.08 2.14
C ARG A 61 -13.69 -0.31 1.03
N ASN A 62 -12.46 -0.73 0.72
CA ASN A 62 -11.69 -0.20 -0.40
C ASN A 62 -11.89 -1.13 -1.60
N ASP A 63 -12.85 -0.79 -2.47
CA ASP A 63 -13.26 -1.67 -3.56
C ASP A 63 -12.14 -1.91 -4.58
N LEU A 64 -11.33 -0.89 -4.89
CA LEU A 64 -10.20 -1.04 -5.80
C LEU A 64 -9.11 -1.92 -5.21
N ALA A 65 -8.68 -1.65 -3.96
CA ALA A 65 -7.70 -2.51 -3.29
C ALA A 65 -8.21 -3.95 -3.19
N SER A 66 -9.50 -4.12 -2.85
CA SER A 66 -10.12 -5.43 -2.77
C SER A 66 -10.12 -6.17 -4.11
N TYR A 67 -10.34 -5.45 -5.21
CA TYR A 67 -10.29 -5.99 -6.55
C TYR A 67 -8.87 -6.43 -6.93
N ILE A 68 -7.85 -5.58 -6.67
CA ILE A 68 -6.44 -5.86 -6.99
C ILE A 68 -5.93 -7.10 -6.25
N CYS A 69 -6.19 -7.20 -4.95
CA CYS A 69 -5.67 -8.31 -4.14
C CYS A 69 -6.60 -9.53 -4.07
N GLY A 70 -7.83 -9.43 -4.59
CA GLY A 70 -8.84 -10.50 -4.55
C GLY A 70 -9.37 -10.82 -3.15
N LYS A 71 -9.18 -9.94 -2.16
CA LYS A 71 -9.66 -10.09 -0.78
C LYS A 71 -10.50 -8.89 -0.36
N HIS A 72 -11.29 -9.01 0.69
CA HIS A 72 -11.97 -7.83 1.27
C HIS A 72 -10.98 -6.99 2.07
N VAL A 73 -10.73 -5.77 1.64
CA VAL A 73 -9.85 -4.81 2.31
C VAL A 73 -10.63 -3.59 2.75
N TYR A 74 -10.33 -3.08 3.95
CA TYR A 74 -11.03 -1.98 4.58
C TYR A 74 -10.03 -0.89 5.01
N GLY A 75 -10.27 0.34 4.56
CA GLY A 75 -9.36 1.47 4.77
C GLY A 75 -8.35 1.69 3.64
N ALA A 76 -7.41 2.61 3.86
CA ALA A 76 -6.34 2.89 2.92
C ALA A 76 -5.31 1.76 2.88
N VAL A 77 -4.66 1.59 1.73
CA VAL A 77 -3.55 0.66 1.55
C VAL A 77 -2.40 1.30 0.80
N LEU A 78 -1.22 0.70 0.92
CA LEU A 78 -0.06 0.99 0.08
C LEU A 78 0.22 -0.19 -0.85
N ILE A 79 0.67 0.09 -2.07
CA ILE A 79 1.34 -0.89 -2.92
C ILE A 79 2.81 -0.49 -3.02
N VAL A 80 3.69 -1.43 -2.72
CA VAL A 80 5.16 -1.25 -2.68
C VAL A 80 5.84 -2.42 -3.38
N GLY A 81 7.12 -2.26 -3.69
CA GLY A 81 8.01 -3.34 -4.10
C GLY A 81 8.70 -3.98 -2.90
N THR A 82 9.56 -4.95 -3.18
CA THR A 82 10.42 -5.61 -2.19
C THR A 82 11.80 -5.84 -2.76
N ASP A 83 12.83 -5.60 -1.97
CA ASP A 83 14.21 -6.01 -2.23
C ASP A 83 14.66 -6.95 -1.10
N GLY A 84 14.65 -8.26 -1.38
CA GLY A 84 14.87 -9.28 -0.36
C GLY A 84 13.77 -9.25 0.72
N ASP A 85 14.16 -8.94 1.95
CA ASP A 85 13.26 -8.84 3.11
C ASP A 85 12.75 -7.40 3.37
N ASP A 86 13.29 -6.41 2.64
CA ASP A 86 12.99 -4.99 2.82
C ASP A 86 11.94 -4.50 1.79
N PHE A 87 11.27 -3.40 2.13
CA PHE A 87 10.34 -2.73 1.20
C PHE A 87 11.08 -1.77 0.28
N ASP A 88 10.63 -1.70 -0.97
CA ASP A 88 11.24 -0.89 -2.02
C ASP A 88 10.17 -0.13 -2.84
N ASP A 89 10.61 0.71 -3.77
CA ASP A 89 9.79 1.45 -4.71
C ASP A 89 8.70 0.57 -5.35
N MET A 90 7.50 1.12 -5.47
CA MET A 90 6.37 0.48 -6.14
C MET A 90 6.76 0.06 -7.58
N PRO A 91 6.49 -1.18 -8.00
CA PRO A 91 6.74 -1.63 -9.36
C PRO A 91 5.96 -0.81 -10.41
N GLU A 92 6.60 -0.47 -11.52
CA GLU A 92 6.04 0.42 -12.57
C GLU A 92 4.73 -0.08 -13.18
N GLN A 93 4.48 -1.39 -13.18
CA GLN A 93 3.23 -1.99 -13.69
C GLN A 93 1.97 -1.51 -12.94
N TYR A 94 2.12 -0.94 -11.74
CA TYR A 94 1.02 -0.36 -10.97
C TYR A 94 0.78 1.12 -11.28
N LEU A 95 1.64 1.79 -12.07
CA LEU A 95 1.46 3.19 -12.49
C LEU A 95 0.10 3.46 -13.14
N PRO A 96 -0.47 2.59 -14.01
CA PRO A 96 -1.79 2.82 -14.59
C PRO A 96 -2.91 2.98 -13.55
N LEU A 97 -2.74 2.44 -12.34
CA LEU A 97 -3.73 2.58 -11.27
C LEU A 97 -3.87 4.02 -10.77
N LEU A 98 -2.88 4.89 -10.99
CA LEU A 98 -2.99 6.31 -10.65
C LEU A 98 -4.09 7.01 -11.47
N GLY A 99 -4.54 6.41 -12.58
CA GLY A 99 -5.51 7.04 -13.47
C GLY A 99 -4.86 8.10 -14.35
N LEU A 100 -3.64 7.85 -14.82
CA LEU A 100 -3.10 8.57 -15.97
C LEU A 100 -3.87 8.10 -17.21
N GLU A 101 -5.01 8.75 -17.47
CA GLU A 101 -5.53 8.81 -18.84
C GLU A 101 -4.74 9.90 -19.57
N GLU A 102 -4.17 9.52 -20.72
CA GLU A 102 -3.67 10.42 -21.77
C GLU A 102 -4.80 11.26 -22.40
#